data_AF-W1YSL6-F1
#
_entry.id   AF-W1YSL6-F1
#
_cell.length_a   1.000
_cell.length_b   1.000
_cell.length_c   1.000
_cell.angle_alpha   90.00
_cell.angle_beta   90.00
_cell.angle_gamma   90.00
#
_symmetry.space_group_name_H-M   'P 1'
#
loop_
_entity.id
_entity.type
_entity.pdbx_description
1 polymer ?
#
loop_
_entity_poly.entity_id
_entity_poly.type
_entity_poly.pdbx_seq_one_letter_code
_entity_poly.pdbx_strand_id
1 'polypeptide(L)'
;KSAVVDFKGLIEPLRNLFKDEVRELGSELGLADYLVWRQPFPGPGLAIRVMGEITKDKLDILRDADYIFRDEIAKAGLDRDINRA
;
A
#
# COMPACT_ATOMS: atom_id res chain seq x y z
N LYS A 1 -12.34 -6.71 31.47
CA LYS A 1 -13.43 -5.84 30.97
C LYS A 1 -12.90 -5.17 29.69
N SER A 2 -13.36 -5.62 28.52
CA SER A 2 -13.03 -4.97 27.25
C SER A 2 -13.80 -3.65 27.20
N ALA A 3 -13.10 -2.52 27.03
CA ALA A 3 -13.76 -1.24 26.82
C ALA A 3 -14.40 -1.30 25.44
N VAL A 4 -15.73 -1.32 25.38
CA VAL A 4 -16.47 -1.18 24.13
C VAL A 4 -16.32 0.28 23.71
N VAL A 5 -15.51 0.53 22.70
CA VAL A 5 -15.44 1.82 22.01
C VAL A 5 -16.64 1.87 21.08
N ASP A 6 -17.60 2.75 21.37
CA ASP A 6 -18.73 3.01 20.50
C ASP A 6 -18.40 4.18 19.56
N PHE A 7 -18.59 3.96 18.25
CA PHE A 7 -18.32 4.98 17.23
C PHE A 7 -19.62 5.71 16.89
N LYS A 8 -19.59 7.05 16.89
CA LYS A 8 -20.77 7.88 16.56
C LYS A 8 -21.27 7.73 15.12
N GLY A 9 -20.44 7.22 14.22
CA GLY A 9 -20.77 7.06 12.80
C GLY A 9 -19.52 6.90 11.93
N LEU A 10 -19.75 6.70 10.62
CA LEU A 10 -18.69 6.52 9.62
C LEU A 10 -18.41 7.85 8.90
N ILE A 11 -17.14 8.27 8.86
CA ILE A 11 -16.69 9.48 8.15
C ILE A 11 -15.86 9.05 6.94
N GLU A 12 -16.40 9.23 5.73
CA GLU A 12 -15.76 8.88 4.45
C GLU A 12 -15.76 10.07 3.48
N PRO A 13 -14.93 11.11 3.72
CA PRO A 13 -14.95 12.35 2.95
C PRO A 13 -14.53 12.16 1.49
N LEU A 14 -13.82 11.07 1.19
CA LEU A 14 -13.30 10.74 -0.14
C LEU A 14 -14.22 9.77 -0.91
N ARG A 15 -15.42 9.46 -0.39
CA ARG A 15 -16.32 8.42 -0.96
C ARG A 15 -16.66 8.64 -2.44
N ASN A 16 -16.72 9.90 -2.87
CA ASN A 16 -17.11 10.27 -4.24
C ASN A 16 -15.90 10.55 -5.15
N LEU A 17 -14.67 10.32 -4.68
CA LEU A 17 -13.45 10.56 -5.44
C LEU A 17 -12.85 9.24 -5.96
N PHE A 18 -12.38 9.26 -7.20
CA PHE A 18 -11.55 8.22 -7.78
C PHE A 18 -10.09 8.33 -7.31
N LYS A 19 -9.30 7.29 -7.59
CA LYS A 19 -7.92 7.17 -7.07
C LYS A 19 -6.99 8.26 -7.58
N ASP A 20 -7.16 8.69 -8.82
CA ASP A 20 -6.47 9.82 -9.44
C ASP A 20 -6.83 11.15 -8.78
N GLU A 21 -8.12 11.41 -8.55
CA GLU A 21 -8.59 12.62 -7.85
C GLU A 21 -8.05 12.68 -6.40
N VAL A 22 -8.00 11.54 -5.70
CA VAL A 22 -7.39 11.46 -4.36
C VAL A 22 -5.88 11.71 -4.40
N ARG A 23 -5.20 11.32 -5.48
CA ARG A 23 -3.76 11.58 -5.64
C ARG A 23 -3.47 13.06 -5.92
N GLU A 24 -4.28 13.69 -6.75
CA GLU A 24 -4.20 15.13 -7.02
C GLU A 24 -4.39 15.91 -5.72
N LEU A 25 -5.46 15.60 -4.97
CA LEU A 25 -5.70 16.19 -3.65
C LEU A 25 -4.50 16.00 -2.69
N GLY A 26 -3.91 14.81 -2.67
CA GLY A 26 -2.71 14.55 -1.86
C GLY A 26 -1.52 15.45 -2.24
N SER A 27 -1.36 15.74 -3.53
CA SER A 27 -0.29 16.60 -4.05
C SER A 27 -0.54 18.07 -3.68
N GLU A 28 -1.79 18.54 -3.80
CA GLU A 28 -2.19 19.90 -3.40
C GLU A 28 -2.03 20.14 -1.89
N LEU A 29 -2.26 19.10 -1.08
CA LEU A 29 -2.02 19.13 0.36
C LEU A 29 -0.53 19.06 0.74
N GLY A 30 0.37 18.97 -0.23
CA GLY A 30 1.82 18.95 -0.01
C GLY A 30 2.37 17.61 0.50
N LEU A 31 1.67 16.49 0.27
CA LEU A 31 2.21 15.18 0.56
C LEU A 31 3.41 14.87 -0.35
N ALA A 32 4.39 14.14 0.17
CA ALA A 32 5.55 13.77 -0.62
C ALA A 32 5.15 12.91 -1.83
N ASP A 33 5.70 13.23 -3.00
CA ASP A 33 5.38 12.60 -4.29
C ASP A 33 5.47 11.07 -4.23
N TYR A 34 6.54 10.53 -3.62
CA TYR A 34 6.72 9.09 -3.48
C TYR A 34 5.61 8.40 -2.67
N LEU A 35 4.90 9.11 -1.77
CA LEU A 35 3.77 8.56 -1.02
C LEU A 35 2.47 8.60 -1.83
N VAL A 36 2.25 9.68 -2.58
CA VAL A 36 1.07 9.85 -3.44
C VAL A 36 1.08 8.82 -4.57
N TRP A 37 2.24 8.62 -5.17
CA TRP A 37 2.43 7.79 -6.36
C TRP A 37 2.81 6.35 -6.06
N ARG A 38 3.01 5.97 -4.78
CA ARG A 38 3.32 4.58 -4.42
C ARG A 38 2.28 3.61 -4.96
N GLN A 39 2.76 2.40 -5.24
CA GLN A 39 1.94 1.28 -5.65
C GLN A 39 0.95 0.89 -4.53
N PRO A 40 -0.29 0.53 -4.87
CA PRO A 40 -1.28 0.10 -3.88
C PRO A 40 -0.84 -1.21 -3.24
N PHE A 41 -0.87 -1.27 -1.91
CA PHE A 41 -0.54 -2.47 -1.15
C PHE A 41 -1.82 -3.11 -0.57
N PRO A 42 -2.01 -4.43 -0.68
CA PRO A 42 -3.22 -5.10 -0.21
C PRO A 42 -3.35 -5.05 1.32
N GLY A 43 -4.56 -4.97 1.85
CA GLY A 43 -4.83 -4.96 3.30
C GLY A 43 -4.25 -6.15 4.06
N PRO A 44 -4.43 -7.40 3.58
CA PRO A 44 -3.76 -8.59 4.15
C PRO A 44 -2.21 -8.58 4.03
N GLY A 45 -1.65 -7.63 3.29
CA GLY A 45 -0.22 -7.48 3.08
C GLY A 45 0.43 -8.66 2.38
N LEU A 46 1.59 -9.08 2.88
CA LEU A 46 2.37 -10.19 2.29
C LEU A 46 1.71 -11.56 2.49
N ALA A 47 0.73 -11.68 3.38
CA ALA A 47 0.05 -12.96 3.66
C ALA A 47 -0.53 -13.61 2.40
N ILE A 48 -1.14 -12.81 1.51
CA ILE A 48 -1.74 -13.30 0.26
C ILE A 48 -0.70 -13.66 -0.81
N ARG A 49 0.58 -13.33 -0.57
CA ARG A 49 1.70 -13.62 -1.47
C ARG A 49 2.51 -14.84 -0.99
N VAL A 50 2.19 -15.40 0.19
CA VAL A 50 2.80 -16.64 0.69
C VAL A 50 1.92 -17.82 0.32
N MET A 51 2.49 -18.79 -0.39
CA MET A 51 1.77 -20.01 -0.74
C MET A 51 1.70 -20.96 0.47
N GLY A 52 0.47 -21.35 0.82
CA GLY A 52 0.20 -22.25 1.95
C GLY A 52 0.33 -21.55 3.30
N GLU A 53 0.82 -22.29 4.30
CA GLU A 53 0.97 -21.76 5.66
C GLU A 53 1.90 -20.54 5.70
N ILE A 54 1.46 -19.51 6.42
CA ILE A 54 2.19 -18.26 6.64
C ILE A 54 3.10 -18.45 7.86
N THR A 55 4.39 -18.60 7.60
CA THR A 55 5.41 -18.70 8.64
C THR A 55 6.33 -17.47 8.62
N LYS A 56 7.00 -17.20 9.74
CA LYS A 56 7.97 -16.11 9.84
C LYS A 56 9.07 -16.24 8.78
N ASP A 57 9.65 -17.42 8.66
CA ASP A 57 10.76 -17.68 7.73
C ASP A 57 10.36 -17.39 6.27
N LYS A 58 9.15 -17.80 5.86
CA LYS A 58 8.64 -17.49 4.51
C LYS A 58 8.41 -15.98 4.31
N LEU A 59 7.92 -15.29 5.35
CA LEU A 59 7.73 -13.84 5.29
C LEU A 59 9.05 -13.10 5.23
N ASP A 60 10.08 -13.56 5.94
CA ASP A 60 11.42 -12.95 5.92
C ASP A 60 12.03 -13.05 4.51
N ILE A 61 12.00 -14.24 3.91
CA ILE A 61 12.46 -14.45 2.51
C ILE A 61 11.66 -13.58 1.53
N LEU A 62 10.33 -13.54 1.67
CA LEU A 62 9.49 -12.75 0.78
C LEU A 62 9.73 -11.25 0.91
N ARG A 63 10.03 -10.73 2.11
CA ARG A 63 10.38 -9.31 2.31
C ARG A 63 11.68 -8.95 1.60
N ASP A 64 12.68 -9.82 1.69
CA ASP A 64 13.97 -9.59 1.02
C ASP A 64 13.79 -9.61 -0.51
N ALA A 65 13.06 -10.60 -1.03
CA ALA A 65 12.76 -10.68 -2.46
C ALA A 65 11.94 -9.47 -2.96
N ASP A 66 10.90 -9.06 -2.22
CA ASP A 66 10.07 -7.91 -2.55
C ASP A 66 10.85 -6.58 -2.49
N TYR A 67 11.79 -6.45 -1.54
CA TYR A 67 12.68 -5.29 -1.47
C TYR A 67 13.58 -5.20 -2.69
N ILE A 68 14.29 -6.29 -3.02
CA ILE A 68 15.18 -6.34 -4.19
C ILE A 68 14.39 -6.03 -5.46
N PHE A 69 13.22 -6.65 -5.63
CA PHE A 69 12.39 -6.43 -6.82
C PHE A 69 11.98 -4.96 -6.95
N ARG A 70 11.47 -4.33 -5.89
CA ARG A 70 11.09 -2.91 -5.92
C ARG A 70 12.27 -1.97 -6.15
N ASP A 71 13.43 -2.28 -5.57
CA ASP A 71 14.64 -1.49 -5.75
C ASP A 71 15.12 -1.53 -7.22
N GLU A 72 15.08 -2.71 -7.86
CA GLU A 72 15.43 -2.83 -9.28
C GLU A 72 14.42 -2.15 -10.20
N ILE A 73 13.12 -2.20 -9.90
CA ILE A 73 12.07 -1.44 -10.63
C ILE A 73 12.31 0.06 -10.52
N ALA A 74 12.66 0.55 -9.33
CA ALA A 74 12.97 1.97 -9.10
C ALA A 74 14.23 2.41 -9.85
N LYS A 75 15.30 1.61 -9.80
CA LYS A 75 16.54 1.85 -10.58
C LYS A 75 16.29 1.86 -12.08
N ALA A 76 15.35 1.06 -12.57
CA ALA A 76 14.93 1.03 -13.96
C ALA A 76 14.00 2.21 -14.35
N GLY A 77 13.55 3.02 -13.38
CA GLY A 77 12.65 4.15 -13.61
C GLY A 77 11.20 3.74 -13.94
N LEU A 78 10.80 2.51 -13.61
CA LEU A 78 9.52 1.93 -14.02
C LEU A 78 8.37 2.09 -13.00
N ASP A 79 8.61 2.81 -11.89
CA ASP A 79 7.65 2.96 -10.78
C ASP A 79 6.28 3.50 -11.19
N ARG A 80 6.24 4.32 -12.25
CA ARG A 80 5.02 4.96 -12.76
C ARG A 80 4.40 4.24 -13.97
N ASP A 81 5.18 3.42 -14.67
CA ASP A 81 4.73 2.72 -15.88
C ASP A 81 4.09 1.37 -15.57
N ILE A 82 4.49 0.76 -14.45
CA ILE A 82 3.93 -0.51 -14.01
C ILE A 82 2.76 -0.24 -13.06
N ASN A 83 1.59 -0.79 -13.38
CA ASN A 83 0.37 -0.57 -12.58
C ASN A 83 0.39 -1.25 -11.21
N ARG A 84 1.16 -2.34 -11.07
CA ARG A 84 1.42 -3.10 -9.83
C ARG A 84 2.73 -3.88 -9.96
N ALA A 85 3.64 -3.67 -9.02
CA ALA A 85 4.85 -4.46 -8.80
C ALA A 85 4.77 -5.12 -7.42
#